data_AF-A0A4Q0Y422-F1
#
_entry.id   AF-A0A4Q0Y422-F1
#
_cell.length_a   1.000
_cell.length_b   1.000
_cell.length_c   1.000
_cell.angle_alpha   90.00
_cell.angle_beta   90.00
_cell.angle_gamma   90.00
#
_symmetry.space_group_name_H-M   'P 1'
#
loop_
_entity.id
_entity.type
_entity.pdbx_description
1 polymer ?
#
loop_
_entity_poly.entity_id
_entity_poly.type
_entity_poly.pdbx_seq_one_letter_code
_entity_poly.pdbx_strand_id
1 'polypeptide(L)' 'MSVKRVEVTQEAKEVIEILKKEHGELVFNQSGGCCDGTAPMCYEKSDFYV' A
#
# COMPACT_ATOMS: atom_id res chain seq x y z
N MET A 1 -8.21 13.40 -19.57
CA MET A 1 -8.15 11.95 -19.30
C MET A 1 -7.52 11.75 -17.93
N SER A 2 -8.18 11.05 -17.01
CA SER A 2 -7.63 10.76 -15.67
C SER A 2 -6.80 9.49 -15.75
N VAL A 3 -5.50 9.58 -15.52
CA VAL A 3 -4.61 8.41 -15.46
C VAL A 3 -4.74 7.79 -14.07
N LYS A 4 -5.16 6.53 -14.00
CA LYS A 4 -5.05 5.75 -12.76
C LYS A 4 -3.58 5.48 -12.51
N ARG A 5 -3.02 6.08 -11.46
CA ARG A 5 -1.59 5.96 -11.13
C ARG A 5 -1.25 4.68 -10.34
N VAL A 6 -2.27 4.03 -9.77
CA VAL A 6 -2.14 2.82 -8.97
C VAL A 6 -3.35 1.91 -9.25
N GLU A 7 -3.09 0.62 -9.41
CA GLU A 7 -4.11 -0.42 -9.55
C GLU A 7 -3.78 -1.59 -8.60
N VAL A 8 -4.81 -2.38 -8.28
CA VAL A 8 -4.69 -3.53 -7.37
C VAL A 8 -5.43 -4.71 -8.00
N THR A 9 -4.83 -5.90 -7.92
CA THR A 9 -5.51 -7.11 -8.36
C THR A 9 -6.62 -7.50 -7.39
N GLN A 10 -7.54 -8.35 -7.83
CA GLN A 10 -8.65 -8.77 -6.98
C GLN A 10 -8.15 -9.59 -5.78
N GLU A 11 -7.15 -10.44 -5.99
CA GLU A 11 -6.52 -11.27 -4.96
C GLU A 11 -5.76 -10.39 -3.94
N ALA A 12 -5.04 -9.37 -4.41
CA ALA A 12 -4.36 -8.43 -3.53
C ALA A 12 -5.35 -7.62 -2.68
N LYS A 13 -6.52 -7.27 -3.24
CA LYS A 13 -7.57 -6.58 -2.49
C LYS A 13 -8.08 -7.42 -1.32
N GLU A 14 -8.23 -8.74 -1.50
CA GLU A 14 -8.65 -9.65 -0.43
C GLU A 14 -7.64 -9.67 0.71
N VAL A 15 -6.34 -9.73 0.39
CA VAL A 15 -5.26 -9.67 1.39
C VAL A 15 -5.26 -8.33 2.12
N ILE A 16 -5.43 -7.21 1.41
CA ILE A 16 -5.51 -5.88 2.02
C ILE A 16 -6.65 -5.80 3.02
N GLU A 17 -7.83 -6.35 2.70
CA GLU A 17 -8.97 -6.36 3.62
C GLU A 17 -8.75 -7.24 4.85
N ILE A 18 -8.00 -8.34 4.73
CA ILE A 18 -7.59 -9.16 5.88
C ILE A 18 -6.68 -8.35 6.79
N LEU A 19 -5.61 -7.78 6.22
CA LEU A 19 -4.65 -6.96 6.97
C LEU A 19 -5.33 -5.75 7.62
N LYS A 20 -6.28 -5.11 6.93
CA LYS A 20 -7.01 -3.96 7.45
C LYS A 20 -7.91 -4.33 8.64
N LYS A 21 -8.47 -5.54 8.66
CA LYS A 21 -9.26 -6.04 9.80
C LYS A 21 -8.39 -6.32 11.02
N GLU A 22 -7.17 -6.80 10.79
CA GLU A 22 -6.24 -7.17 11.86
C GLU A 22 -5.51 -5.95 12.45
N HIS A 23 -5.10 -5.00 11.60
CA HIS A 23 -4.22 -3.89 11.95
C HIS A 23 -4.90 -2.50 11.88
N GLY A 24 -6.15 -2.42 11.41
CA GLY A 24 -6.84 -1.15 11.22
C GLY A 24 -6.47 -0.44 9.92
N GLU A 25 -6.42 0.89 9.92
CA GLU A 25 -6.11 1.64 8.69
C GLU A 25 -4.68 1.39 8.21
N LEU A 26 -4.53 1.12 6.90
CA LEU A 26 -3.26 0.84 6.26
C LEU A 26 -2.84 1.96 5.30
N VAL A 27 -1.53 2.15 5.14
CA VAL A 27 -0.91 3.09 4.20
C VAL A 27 0.01 2.33 3.25
N PHE A 28 -0.13 2.56 1.95
CA PHE A 28 0.78 2.06 0.94
C PHE A 28 1.71 3.18 0.46
N ASN A 29 3.01 3.02 0.71
CA ASN A 29 4.03 3.95 0.29
C ASN A 29 4.84 3.35 -0.87
N GLN A 30 4.87 4.06 -2.00
CA GLN A 30 5.72 3.68 -3.13
C GLN A 30 6.93 4.60 -3.17
N SER A 31 8.10 4.06 -2.85
CA SER A 31 9.35 4.82 -2.94
C SER A 31 9.76 5.04 -4.40
N GLY A 32 10.52 6.10 -4.66
CA GLY A 32 11.12 6.36 -5.98
C GLY A 32 12.19 5.35 -6.41
N GLY A 33 12.54 4.39 -5.54
CA GLY A 33 13.30 3.19 -5.93
C GLY A 33 14.82 3.35 -6.08
N CYS A 34 15.48 4.20 -5.29
CA CYS A 34 16.94 4.33 -5.37
C CYS A 34 17.69 3.11 -4.77
N CYS A 35 17.17 2.51 -3.69
CA CYS A 35 17.86 1.44 -2.94
C CYS A 35 16.99 0.20 -2.67
N ASP A 36 15.73 0.36 -2.23
CA ASP A 36 14.86 -0.76 -1.80
C ASP A 36 13.83 -1.22 -2.86
N GLY A 37 13.99 -0.77 -4.10
CA GLY A 37 13.09 -1.08 -5.19
C GLY A 37 11.81 -0.23 -5.20
N THR A 38 11.07 -0.32 -6.31
CA THR A 38 9.84 0.45 -6.57
C THR A 38 8.58 -0.25 -6.05
N ALA A 39 8.76 -1.33 -5.27
CA ALA A 39 7.66 -2.09 -4.71
C ALA A 39 6.89 -1.24 -3.69
N PRO A 40 5.54 -1.31 -3.70
CA PRO A 40 4.74 -0.63 -2.70
C PRO A 40 4.91 -1.30 -1.34
N MET A 41 5.26 -0.51 -0.34
CA MET A 41 5.41 -0.94 1.06
C MET A 41 4.10 -0.66 1.81
N CYS A 42 3.64 -1.62 2.62
CA CYS A 42 2.40 -1.52 3.42
C CYS A 42 2.72 -1.28 4.90
N TYR A 43 2.10 -0.26 5.49
CA TYR A 43 2.30 0.12 6.89
C TYR A 43 0.96 0.34 7.60
N GLU A 44 0.95 0.22 8.93
CA GLU A 44 -0.14 0.72 9.75
C GLU A 44 -0.15 2.25 9.73
N LYS A 45 -1.33 2.87 9.68
CA LYS A 45 -1.45 4.33 9.58
C LYS A 45 -0.86 5.05 10.80
N SER A 46 -0.91 4.44 11.99
CA SER A 46 -0.32 4.99 13.22
C SER A 46 1.22 5.00 13.20
N ASP A 47 1.82 4.13 12.40
CA ASP A 47 3.27 3.92 12.36
C ASP A 47 3.93 4.65 11.19
N PHE A 48 3.13 5.26 10.30
CA PHE A 48 3.62 5.98 9.12
C PHE A 48 3.62 7.50 9.36
N TYR A 49 4.81 8.09 9.48
CA TYR A 49 5.05 9.53 9.64
C TYR A 49 5.68 10.09 8.36
N VAL A 50 5.18 11.24 7.87
CA VAL A 50 5.67 11.95 6.67
C VAL A 50 6.31 13.27 7.05
#